data_AF-A0A6C0CIS6-F1
#
_entry.id   AF-A0A6C0CIS6-F1
#
_cell.length_a   1.000
_cell.length_b   1.000
_cell.length_c   1.000
_cell.angle_alpha   90.00
_cell.angle_beta   90.00
_cell.angle_gamma   90.00
#
_symmetry.space_group_name_H-M   'P 1'
#
loop_
_entity.id
_entity.type
_entity.pdbx_description
1 polymer ?
#
loop_
_entity_poly.entity_id
_entity_poly.type
_entity_poly.pdbx_seq_one_letter_code
_entity_poly.pdbx_strand_id
1 'polypeptide(L)'
;MDVERVAQIAQEQIDKEAASNPAVKTMMKIVREFIHQHRVMCYGGTAINNLLPPADQFYDFSVDIPDYDFFSETPQVHSAKLADRLASAGFTSVQVKPGVHLGTFKVFCDYIPVADISHMDKPIFRKLWEDSIEKDGLHYVPPNYLRMAVYLELSRPKGDVSRWKKVYERLQKLNRAHPMTCPKQEAEVSSVFLDDDMRNQIKELIKKEKSVLLGFNASMIQSSKHQRKWMLPLDVLATPERREEVVHSFGSLFARHERVRSKDFPAYGELMPPHTDIYDSETKSLLVRVYETTACHSYNESPSGLYVASVPTLLQFFLAALYASNEFRDPFPEQRFLCTAEHLVNLANENVKRRYKILTPLTCIGKQPSLVDMRVEHSEMYEKLSGDKNSREFLELFFTYNPTELTKTQRQKVRRSLKKTLKN
;
A
#
# COMPACT_ATOMS: atom_id res chain seq x y z
N MET A 1 -12.81 -15.34 39.19
CA MET A 1 -12.07 -15.32 37.92
C MET A 1 -12.83 -14.36 37.03
N ASP A 2 -12.19 -13.29 36.56
CA ASP A 2 -12.84 -12.22 35.79
C ASP A 2 -13.43 -12.76 34.47
N VAL A 3 -14.62 -12.29 34.08
CA VAL A 3 -15.34 -12.74 32.87
C VAL A 3 -14.48 -12.57 31.63
N GLU A 4 -13.69 -11.49 31.54
CA GLU A 4 -12.76 -11.25 30.42
C GLU A 4 -11.73 -12.38 30.29
N ARG A 5 -11.16 -12.80 31.42
CA ARG A 5 -10.16 -13.89 31.44
C ARG A 5 -10.78 -15.23 31.08
N VAL A 6 -12.01 -15.49 31.51
CA VAL A 6 -12.72 -16.74 31.16
C VAL A 6 -13.09 -16.75 29.68
N ALA A 7 -13.55 -15.62 29.13
CA ALA A 7 -13.86 -15.49 27.71
C ALA A 7 -12.62 -15.72 26.84
N GLN A 8 -11.45 -15.20 27.23
CA GLN A 8 -10.20 -15.45 26.51
C GLN A 8 -9.84 -16.94 26.50
N ILE A 9 -9.88 -17.62 27.65
CA ILE A 9 -9.58 -19.06 27.75
C ILE A 9 -10.57 -19.88 26.91
N ALA A 10 -11.85 -19.54 26.96
CA ALA A 10 -12.88 -20.23 26.18
C ALA A 10 -12.66 -20.03 24.66
N GLN A 11 -12.31 -18.82 24.23
CA GLN A 11 -12.02 -18.52 22.83
C GLN A 11 -10.78 -19.29 22.35
N GLU A 12 -9.69 -19.32 23.13
CA GLU A 12 -8.48 -20.08 22.80
C GLU A 12 -8.76 -21.59 22.61
N GLN A 13 -9.66 -22.16 23.42
CA GLN A 13 -10.04 -23.56 23.28
C GLN A 13 -10.85 -23.83 22.00
N ILE A 14 -11.79 -22.94 21.65
CA ILE A 14 -12.56 -23.01 20.41
C ILE A 14 -11.63 -22.90 19.19
N ASP A 15 -10.69 -21.95 19.22
CA ASP A 15 -9.73 -21.70 18.14
C ASP A 15 -8.81 -22.91 17.94
N LYS A 16 -8.32 -23.51 19.03
CA LYS A 16 -7.51 -24.74 19.00
C LYS A 16 -8.26 -25.91 18.38
N GLU A 17 -9.52 -26.11 18.74
CA GLU A 17 -10.35 -27.17 18.17
C GLU A 17 -10.52 -26.95 16.65
N ALA A 18 -10.82 -25.72 16.23
CA ALA A 18 -10.94 -25.36 14.82
C ALA A 18 -9.63 -25.58 14.03
N ALA A 19 -8.49 -25.10 14.52
CA ALA A 19 -7.18 -25.26 13.88
C ALA A 19 -6.71 -26.73 13.85
N SER A 20 -7.09 -27.52 14.85
CA SER A 20 -6.75 -28.93 14.93
C SER A 20 -7.49 -29.81 13.92
N ASN A 21 -8.61 -29.31 13.36
CA ASN A 21 -9.48 -30.01 12.44
C ASN A 21 -8.70 -30.55 11.22
N PRO A 22 -8.73 -31.88 10.94
CA PRO A 22 -8.02 -32.48 9.81
C PRO A 22 -8.41 -31.88 8.45
N ALA A 23 -9.67 -31.46 8.28
CA ALA A 23 -10.15 -30.80 7.07
C ALA A 23 -9.43 -29.45 6.87
N VAL A 24 -9.36 -28.63 7.92
CA VAL A 24 -8.66 -27.33 7.91
C VAL A 24 -7.18 -27.52 7.59
N LYS A 25 -6.51 -28.48 8.24
CA LYS A 25 -5.10 -28.81 7.94
C LYS A 25 -4.90 -29.19 6.48
N THR A 26 -5.83 -29.96 5.92
CA THR A 26 -5.81 -30.35 4.50
C THR A 26 -6.02 -29.14 3.58
N MET A 27 -6.97 -28.25 3.90
CA MET A 27 -7.18 -26.99 3.17
C MET A 27 -5.90 -26.14 3.16
N MET A 28 -5.30 -25.92 4.33
CA MET A 28 -4.09 -25.10 4.48
C MET A 28 -2.90 -25.71 3.76
N LYS A 29 -2.76 -27.04 3.77
CA LYS A 29 -1.75 -27.75 2.98
C LYS A 29 -1.92 -27.49 1.48
N ILE A 30 -3.15 -27.61 0.96
CA ILE A 30 -3.46 -27.35 -0.47
C ILE A 30 -3.13 -25.90 -0.84
N VAL A 31 -3.46 -24.93 0.01
CA VAL A 31 -3.12 -23.51 -0.21
C VAL A 31 -1.61 -23.31 -0.22
N ARG A 32 -0.88 -23.85 0.76
CA ARG A 32 0.59 -23.74 0.82
C ARG A 32 1.27 -24.36 -0.40
N GLU A 33 0.84 -25.55 -0.82
CA GLU A 33 1.33 -26.22 -2.03
C GLU A 33 0.98 -25.44 -3.30
N PHE A 34 -0.17 -24.78 -3.33
CA PHE A 34 -0.55 -23.91 -4.43
C PHE A 34 0.40 -22.72 -4.54
N ILE A 35 0.65 -22.00 -3.44
CA ILE A 35 1.54 -20.84 -3.41
C ILE A 35 2.96 -21.24 -3.83
N HIS A 36 3.48 -22.35 -3.31
CA HIS A 36 4.80 -22.87 -3.66
C HIS A 36 4.95 -23.20 -5.16
N GLN A 37 3.88 -23.59 -5.84
CA GLN A 37 3.92 -24.02 -7.24
C GLN A 37 3.62 -22.90 -8.24
N HIS A 38 3.28 -21.71 -7.77
CA HIS A 38 2.88 -20.60 -8.62
C HIS A 38 3.70 -19.36 -8.34
N ARG A 39 3.86 -18.53 -9.37
CA ARG A 39 4.49 -17.22 -9.25
C ARG A 39 3.52 -16.25 -8.57
N VAL A 40 3.47 -16.30 -7.23
CA VAL A 40 2.65 -15.45 -6.35
C VAL A 40 3.48 -15.00 -5.15
N MET A 41 3.12 -13.89 -4.51
CA MET A 41 3.88 -13.35 -3.36
C MET A 41 2.98 -13.07 -2.16
N CYS A 42 3.29 -13.69 -1.03
CA CYS A 42 2.60 -13.47 0.24
C CYS A 42 2.84 -12.03 0.75
N TYR A 43 1.80 -11.40 1.28
CA TYR A 43 1.88 -10.08 1.93
C TYR A 43 1.14 -10.06 3.28
N GLY A 44 0.96 -8.88 3.87
CA GLY A 44 0.11 -8.68 5.04
C GLY A 44 0.67 -9.26 6.34
N GLY A 45 -0.21 -9.59 7.27
CA GLY A 45 0.15 -10.08 8.59
C GLY A 45 0.90 -11.41 8.54
N THR A 46 0.48 -12.32 7.67
CA THR A 46 1.10 -13.63 7.47
C THR A 46 2.52 -13.50 6.93
N ALA A 47 2.77 -12.59 5.98
CA ALA A 47 4.11 -12.30 5.51
C ALA A 47 5.01 -11.72 6.60
N ILE A 48 4.52 -10.71 7.35
CA ILE A 48 5.29 -10.15 8.47
C ILE A 48 5.66 -11.26 9.44
N ASN A 49 4.69 -12.05 9.91
CA ASN A 49 4.92 -13.13 10.88
C ASN A 49 6.01 -14.10 10.40
N ASN A 50 5.91 -14.59 9.17
CA ASN A 50 6.81 -15.62 8.66
C ASN A 50 8.23 -15.09 8.41
N LEU A 51 8.38 -13.78 8.20
CA LEU A 51 9.69 -13.13 8.08
C LEU A 51 10.35 -12.85 9.43
N LEU A 52 9.63 -12.93 10.56
CA LEU A 52 10.21 -12.74 11.89
C LEU A 52 11.00 -13.98 12.36
N PRO A 53 11.98 -13.80 13.26
CA PRO A 53 12.54 -14.89 14.05
C PRO A 53 11.43 -15.63 14.82
N PRO A 54 11.54 -16.95 15.04
CA PRO A 54 10.49 -17.74 15.71
C PRO A 54 10.01 -17.15 17.05
N ALA A 55 10.91 -16.61 17.86
CA ALA A 55 10.58 -16.01 19.15
C ALA A 55 9.75 -14.71 19.05
N ASP A 56 9.78 -14.03 17.91
CA ASP A 56 9.06 -12.79 17.65
C ASP A 56 7.75 -13.01 16.86
N GLN A 57 7.49 -14.23 16.40
CA GLN A 57 6.24 -14.56 15.71
C GLN A 57 5.03 -14.30 16.63
N PHE A 58 3.93 -13.88 16.02
CA PHE A 58 2.69 -13.47 16.70
C PHE A 58 1.46 -14.25 16.25
N TYR A 59 1.62 -15.21 15.33
CA TYR A 59 0.63 -16.25 15.09
C TYR A 59 1.13 -17.56 15.65
N ASP A 60 0.24 -18.27 16.34
CA ASP A 60 0.43 -19.65 16.78
C ASP A 60 -0.46 -20.55 15.92
N PHE A 61 0.12 -21.21 14.92
CA PHE A 61 -0.62 -22.08 14.00
C PHE A 61 -1.22 -23.35 14.65
N SER A 62 -1.04 -23.55 15.97
CA SER A 62 -1.79 -24.56 16.73
C SER A 62 -3.20 -24.10 17.11
N VAL A 63 -3.47 -22.80 17.07
CA VAL A 63 -4.77 -22.17 17.36
C VAL A 63 -5.24 -21.25 16.24
N ASP A 64 -4.32 -20.63 15.51
CA ASP A 64 -4.60 -19.74 14.39
C ASP A 64 -4.69 -20.51 13.07
N ILE A 65 -5.78 -20.28 12.34
CA ILE A 65 -5.90 -20.69 10.93
C ILE A 65 -5.31 -19.55 10.09
N PRO A 66 -4.20 -19.78 9.36
CA PRO A 66 -3.60 -18.73 8.54
C PRO A 66 -4.53 -18.36 7.40
N ASP A 67 -4.92 -17.08 7.35
CA ASP A 67 -5.46 -16.49 6.12
C ASP A 67 -4.26 -16.14 5.22
N TYR A 68 -4.16 -16.78 4.07
CA TYR A 68 -3.09 -16.53 3.12
C TYR A 68 -3.49 -15.40 2.18
N ASP A 69 -2.92 -14.22 2.45
CA ASP A 69 -2.95 -13.07 1.57
C ASP A 69 -1.77 -13.14 0.57
N PHE A 70 -2.04 -13.20 -0.74
CA PHE A 70 -0.97 -13.14 -1.74
C PHE A 70 -1.33 -12.40 -3.03
N PHE A 71 -0.32 -11.71 -3.58
CA PHE A 71 -0.40 -11.01 -4.85
C PHE A 71 -0.25 -11.95 -6.04
N SER A 72 -0.92 -11.59 -7.12
CA SER A 72 -0.95 -12.31 -8.38
C SER A 72 -1.15 -11.34 -9.55
N GLU A 73 -0.44 -11.56 -10.65
CA GLU A 73 -0.68 -10.83 -11.92
C GLU A 73 -2.00 -11.26 -12.60
N THR A 74 -2.57 -12.41 -12.21
CA THR A 74 -3.81 -12.96 -12.76
C THR A 74 -4.66 -13.60 -11.65
N PRO A 75 -5.17 -12.83 -10.68
CA PRO A 75 -5.76 -13.37 -9.46
C PRO A 75 -6.96 -14.29 -9.76
N GLN A 76 -7.83 -13.95 -10.71
CA GLN A 76 -8.98 -14.77 -11.13
C GLN A 76 -8.56 -16.19 -11.58
N VAL A 77 -7.48 -16.26 -12.37
CA VAL A 77 -6.94 -17.53 -12.87
C VAL A 77 -6.38 -18.36 -11.71
N HIS A 78 -5.68 -17.72 -10.78
CA HIS A 78 -5.14 -18.39 -9.60
C HIS A 78 -6.23 -18.82 -8.63
N SER A 79 -7.24 -17.99 -8.34
CA SER A 79 -8.40 -18.34 -7.54
C SER A 79 -9.17 -19.52 -8.13
N ALA A 80 -9.43 -19.53 -9.44
CA ALA A 80 -10.12 -20.64 -10.09
C ALA A 80 -9.33 -21.96 -10.01
N LYS A 81 -7.99 -21.91 -10.17
CA LYS A 81 -7.14 -23.09 -10.02
C LYS A 81 -7.08 -23.60 -8.58
N LEU A 82 -7.01 -22.70 -7.60
CA LEU A 82 -7.00 -23.08 -6.18
C LEU A 82 -8.36 -23.72 -5.81
N ALA A 83 -9.46 -23.10 -6.22
CA ALA A 83 -10.80 -23.61 -6.03
C ALA A 83 -10.99 -25.00 -6.69
N ASP A 84 -10.48 -25.20 -7.91
CA ASP A 84 -10.47 -26.51 -8.57
C ASP A 84 -9.74 -27.57 -7.73
N ARG A 85 -8.58 -27.24 -7.15
CA ARG A 85 -7.79 -28.18 -6.32
C ARG A 85 -8.54 -28.58 -5.06
N LEU A 86 -9.14 -27.61 -4.38
CA LEU A 86 -9.97 -27.86 -3.19
C LEU A 86 -11.17 -28.74 -3.55
N ALA A 87 -11.91 -28.42 -4.61
CA ALA A 87 -13.03 -29.25 -5.05
C ALA A 87 -12.59 -30.67 -5.47
N SER A 88 -11.41 -30.81 -6.08
CA SER A 88 -10.82 -32.12 -6.41
C SER A 88 -10.33 -32.91 -5.20
N ALA A 89 -10.08 -32.26 -4.06
CA ALA A 89 -9.74 -32.91 -2.80
C ALA A 89 -10.97 -33.44 -2.04
N GLY A 90 -12.19 -33.24 -2.57
CA GLY A 90 -13.43 -33.78 -2.01
C GLY A 90 -14.24 -32.80 -1.16
N PHE A 91 -13.82 -31.54 -1.04
CA PHE A 91 -14.61 -30.52 -0.34
C PHE A 91 -15.90 -30.17 -1.08
N THR A 92 -16.98 -29.98 -0.32
CA THR A 92 -18.35 -29.94 -0.86
C THR A 92 -18.80 -28.56 -1.31
N SER A 93 -18.35 -27.51 -0.62
CA SER A 93 -18.66 -26.13 -0.93
C SER A 93 -17.36 -25.38 -1.19
N VAL A 94 -17.08 -25.03 -2.45
CA VAL A 94 -15.91 -24.23 -2.80
C VAL A 94 -16.37 -23.06 -3.65
N GLN A 95 -16.03 -21.84 -3.24
CA GLN A 95 -16.51 -20.62 -3.88
C GLN A 95 -15.41 -19.59 -4.02
N VAL A 96 -15.35 -18.93 -5.17
CA VAL A 96 -14.55 -17.73 -5.40
C VAL A 96 -15.51 -16.55 -5.50
N LYS A 97 -15.24 -15.49 -4.74
CA LYS A 97 -16.02 -14.25 -4.74
C LYS A 97 -15.10 -13.03 -4.79
N PRO A 98 -15.53 -11.90 -5.38
CA PRO A 98 -14.83 -10.64 -5.22
C PRO A 98 -14.78 -10.24 -3.74
N GLY A 99 -13.66 -9.68 -3.31
CA GLY A 99 -13.46 -9.13 -1.99
C GLY A 99 -14.08 -7.74 -1.84
N VAL A 100 -13.96 -7.17 -0.63
CA VAL A 100 -14.40 -5.78 -0.38
C VAL A 100 -13.56 -4.78 -1.17
N HIS A 101 -12.25 -5.05 -1.28
CA HIS A 101 -11.34 -4.31 -2.15
C HIS A 101 -11.38 -4.93 -3.56
N LEU A 102 -11.66 -4.09 -4.55
CA LEU A 102 -11.71 -4.50 -5.95
C LEU A 102 -10.36 -5.07 -6.41
N GLY A 103 -10.41 -6.03 -7.31
CA GLY A 103 -9.22 -6.76 -7.75
C GLY A 103 -8.69 -7.79 -6.73
N THR A 104 -9.32 -7.93 -5.57
CA THR A 104 -9.05 -9.02 -4.62
C THR A 104 -10.14 -10.09 -4.72
N PHE A 105 -9.75 -11.36 -4.74
CA PHE A 105 -10.66 -12.50 -4.83
C PHE A 105 -10.47 -13.41 -3.62
N LYS A 106 -11.56 -13.65 -2.89
CA LYS A 106 -11.60 -14.54 -1.74
C LYS A 106 -11.99 -15.95 -2.17
N VAL A 107 -11.21 -16.93 -1.74
CA VAL A 107 -11.54 -18.36 -1.91
C VAL A 107 -12.07 -18.90 -0.59
N PHE A 108 -13.28 -19.45 -0.64
CA PHE A 108 -13.93 -20.12 0.47
C PHE A 108 -13.96 -21.63 0.24
N CYS A 109 -13.71 -22.41 1.29
CA CYS A 109 -13.79 -23.86 1.30
C CYS A 109 -14.59 -24.31 2.52
N ASP A 110 -15.71 -24.99 2.31
CA ASP A 110 -16.70 -25.32 3.33
C ASP A 110 -16.98 -24.16 4.27
N TYR A 111 -17.22 -22.99 3.67
CA TYR A 111 -17.53 -21.71 4.34
C TYR A 111 -16.38 -21.06 5.12
N ILE A 112 -15.19 -21.67 5.13
CA ILE A 112 -13.97 -21.10 5.73
C ILE A 112 -13.23 -20.29 4.66
N PRO A 113 -12.87 -19.01 4.91
CA PRO A 113 -11.96 -18.28 4.03
C PRO A 113 -10.57 -18.90 4.11
N VAL A 114 -10.00 -19.27 2.96
CA VAL A 114 -8.70 -19.97 2.92
C VAL A 114 -7.60 -19.18 2.21
N ALA A 115 -7.96 -18.20 1.39
CA ALA A 115 -7.01 -17.30 0.73
C ALA A 115 -7.68 -16.03 0.19
N ASP A 116 -6.95 -14.92 0.30
CA ASP A 116 -7.19 -13.66 -0.40
C ASP A 116 -6.14 -13.50 -1.51
N ILE A 117 -6.61 -13.37 -2.75
CA ILE A 117 -5.75 -13.31 -3.94
C ILE A 117 -5.95 -11.95 -4.60
N SER A 118 -4.99 -11.05 -4.41
CA SER A 118 -5.06 -9.66 -4.87
C SER A 118 -4.29 -9.44 -6.16
N HIS A 119 -4.87 -8.63 -7.05
CA HIS A 119 -4.21 -8.15 -8.24
C HIS A 119 -2.96 -7.34 -7.88
N MET A 120 -1.91 -7.48 -8.69
CA MET A 120 -0.76 -6.60 -8.66
C MET A 120 -0.31 -6.34 -10.09
N ASP A 121 -0.14 -5.08 -10.44
CA ASP A 121 0.26 -4.69 -11.79
C ASP A 121 1.63 -5.25 -12.14
N LYS A 122 1.77 -5.79 -13.36
CA LYS A 122 2.98 -6.51 -13.79
C LYS A 122 4.29 -5.73 -13.56
N PRO A 123 4.38 -4.41 -13.83
CA PRO A 123 5.59 -3.66 -13.53
C PRO A 123 5.95 -3.66 -12.04
N ILE A 124 4.97 -3.47 -11.16
CA ILE A 124 5.15 -3.49 -9.70
C ILE A 124 5.47 -4.91 -9.24
N PHE A 125 4.73 -5.91 -9.71
CA PHE A 125 4.94 -7.31 -9.37
C PHE A 125 6.35 -7.76 -9.74
N ARG A 126 6.87 -7.38 -10.92
CA ARG A 126 8.25 -7.73 -11.32
C ARG A 126 9.29 -7.13 -10.38
N LYS A 127 9.18 -5.83 -10.06
CA LYS A 127 10.09 -5.16 -9.12
C LYS A 127 10.03 -5.81 -7.73
N LEU A 128 8.84 -6.08 -7.22
CA LEU A 128 8.65 -6.77 -5.94
C LEU A 128 9.18 -8.20 -5.95
N TRP A 129 9.05 -8.90 -7.08
CA TRP A 129 9.56 -10.26 -7.25
C TRP A 129 11.09 -10.32 -7.18
N GLU A 130 11.76 -9.37 -7.84
CA GLU A 130 13.22 -9.23 -7.80
C GLU A 130 13.74 -8.97 -6.37
N ASP A 131 13.01 -8.16 -5.59
CA ASP A 131 13.35 -7.83 -4.21
C ASP A 131 12.72 -8.78 -3.17
N SER A 132 12.03 -9.86 -3.61
CA SER A 132 11.29 -10.75 -2.72
C SER A 132 12.20 -11.57 -1.81
N ILE A 133 11.69 -11.94 -0.63
CA ILE A 133 12.37 -12.88 0.26
C ILE A 133 11.73 -14.26 0.09
N GLU A 134 12.53 -15.24 -0.29
CA GLU A 134 12.11 -16.64 -0.33
C GLU A 134 12.42 -17.31 1.02
N LYS A 135 11.42 -17.95 1.62
CA LYS A 135 11.57 -18.76 2.83
C LYS A 135 10.64 -19.97 2.77
N ASP A 136 11.17 -21.16 2.99
CA ASP A 136 10.44 -22.44 2.92
C ASP A 136 9.68 -22.65 1.59
N GLY A 137 10.29 -22.21 0.48
CA GLY A 137 9.74 -22.28 -0.88
C GLY A 137 8.55 -21.35 -1.13
N LEU A 138 8.32 -20.35 -0.26
CA LEU A 138 7.31 -19.32 -0.41
C LEU A 138 7.98 -17.97 -0.61
N HIS A 139 7.47 -17.18 -1.57
CA HIS A 139 7.91 -15.81 -1.78
C HIS A 139 7.09 -14.83 -0.94
N TYR A 140 7.77 -13.91 -0.27
CA TYR A 140 7.18 -12.83 0.50
C TYR A 140 7.59 -11.49 -0.09
N VAL A 141 6.68 -10.53 -0.10
CA VAL A 141 7.02 -9.15 -0.49
C VAL A 141 8.10 -8.58 0.43
N PRO A 142 9.00 -7.72 -0.10
CA PRO A 142 10.12 -7.18 0.67
C PRO A 142 9.69 -6.43 1.95
N PRO A 143 10.49 -6.45 3.03
CA PRO A 143 10.18 -5.75 4.28
C PRO A 143 9.85 -4.26 4.10
N ASN A 144 10.48 -3.58 3.14
CA ASN A 144 10.19 -2.17 2.87
C ASN A 144 8.80 -1.95 2.24
N TYR A 145 8.28 -2.92 1.47
CA TYR A 145 6.90 -2.87 0.98
C TYR A 145 5.91 -3.14 2.14
N LEU A 146 6.21 -4.09 3.03
CA LEU A 146 5.39 -4.32 4.23
C LEU A 146 5.33 -3.08 5.14
N ARG A 147 6.46 -2.38 5.31
CA ARG A 147 6.50 -1.08 6.00
C ARG A 147 5.61 -0.05 5.32
N MET A 148 5.71 0.07 4.00
CA MET A 148 4.90 1.00 3.21
C MET A 148 3.41 0.78 3.47
N ALA A 149 2.96 -0.48 3.38
CA ALA A 149 1.56 -0.84 3.63
C ALA A 149 1.09 -0.48 5.04
N VAL A 150 1.92 -0.72 6.07
CA VAL A 150 1.57 -0.32 7.45
C VAL A 150 1.55 1.21 7.61
N TYR A 151 2.53 1.92 7.04
CA TYR A 151 2.55 3.39 7.10
C TYR A 151 1.40 4.03 6.32
N LEU A 152 0.90 3.37 5.26
CA LEU A 152 -0.33 3.78 4.59
C LEU A 152 -1.52 3.76 5.56
N GLU A 153 -1.72 2.66 6.29
CA GLU A 153 -2.78 2.57 7.32
C GLU A 153 -2.59 3.64 8.42
N LEU A 154 -1.37 3.78 8.94
CA LEU A 154 -1.04 4.76 9.98
C LEU A 154 -1.07 6.20 9.49
N SER A 155 -1.05 6.46 8.19
CA SER A 155 -1.14 7.81 7.63
C SER A 155 -2.58 8.32 7.56
N ARG A 156 -3.59 7.45 7.76
CA ARG A 156 -5.02 7.74 7.50
C ARG A 156 -5.85 7.81 8.79
N PRO A 157 -5.91 8.95 9.50
CA PRO A 157 -6.60 9.07 10.79
C PRO A 157 -8.12 8.93 10.71
N LYS A 158 -8.71 8.98 9.51
CA LYS A 158 -10.13 8.68 9.27
C LYS A 158 -10.36 7.28 8.69
N GLY A 159 -9.31 6.48 8.51
CA GLY A 159 -9.38 5.10 8.05
C GLY A 159 -9.76 4.12 9.17
N ASP A 160 -9.33 2.86 9.06
CA ASP A 160 -9.60 1.85 10.08
C ASP A 160 -8.62 1.95 11.26
N VAL A 161 -8.89 2.91 12.15
CA VAL A 161 -8.07 3.17 13.34
C VAL A 161 -8.10 2.05 14.38
N SER A 162 -9.10 1.14 14.31
CA SER A 162 -9.21 0.00 15.23
C SER A 162 -8.01 -0.95 15.12
N ARG A 163 -7.37 -0.96 13.94
CA ARG A 163 -6.22 -1.81 13.62
C ARG A 163 -4.88 -1.23 14.07
N TRP A 164 -4.81 0.07 14.38
CA TRP A 164 -3.54 0.78 14.53
C TRP A 164 -2.61 0.20 15.58
N LYS A 165 -3.14 -0.16 16.75
CA LYS A 165 -2.34 -0.80 17.81
C LYS A 165 -1.69 -2.08 17.31
N LYS A 166 -2.49 -2.96 16.71
CA LYS A 166 -2.06 -4.27 16.17
C LYS A 166 -1.02 -4.11 15.06
N VAL A 167 -1.25 -3.22 14.09
CA VAL A 167 -0.32 -3.06 12.96
C VAL A 167 0.97 -2.36 13.38
N TYR A 168 0.91 -1.42 14.34
CA TYR A 168 2.11 -0.76 14.85
C TYR A 168 3.01 -1.72 15.63
N GLU A 169 2.46 -2.58 16.49
CA GLU A 169 3.23 -3.61 17.21
C GLU A 169 3.95 -4.57 16.23
N ARG A 170 3.27 -4.98 15.16
CA ARG A 170 3.84 -5.82 14.10
C ARG A 170 4.95 -5.11 13.33
N LEU A 171 4.75 -3.82 13.02
CA LEU A 171 5.78 -2.98 12.40
C LEU A 171 7.02 -2.85 13.26
N GLN A 172 6.88 -2.71 14.58
CA GLN A 172 8.02 -2.64 15.50
C GLN A 172 8.82 -3.95 15.51
N LYS A 173 8.15 -5.11 15.50
CA LYS A 173 8.82 -6.42 15.34
C LYS A 173 9.55 -6.51 14.00
N LEU A 174 8.91 -6.11 12.90
CA LEU A 174 9.52 -6.09 11.56
C LEU A 174 10.75 -5.17 11.50
N ASN A 175 10.69 -3.99 12.11
CA ASN A 175 11.80 -3.04 12.17
C ASN A 175 13.01 -3.58 12.92
N ARG A 176 12.81 -4.36 13.98
CA ARG A 176 13.91 -5.02 14.71
C ARG A 176 14.51 -6.18 13.91
N ALA A 177 13.68 -7.01 13.30
CA ALA A 177 14.13 -8.19 12.57
C ALA A 177 14.77 -7.85 11.21
N HIS A 178 14.30 -6.79 10.55
CA HIS A 178 14.71 -6.41 9.19
C HIS A 178 15.07 -4.91 9.11
N PRO A 179 16.04 -4.40 9.88
CA PRO A 179 16.32 -2.97 9.94
C PRO A 179 16.56 -2.37 8.55
N MET A 180 16.01 -1.18 8.32
CA MET A 180 16.27 -0.44 7.09
C MET A 180 17.73 0.03 7.10
N THR A 181 18.39 -0.01 5.95
CA THR A 181 19.79 0.40 5.81
C THR A 181 19.95 1.41 4.68
N CYS A 182 20.49 2.57 5.00
CA CYS A 182 20.95 3.55 4.01
C CYS A 182 22.24 3.02 3.34
N PRO A 183 22.31 2.95 2.01
CA PRO A 183 23.54 2.54 1.31
C PRO A 183 24.68 3.53 1.55
N LYS A 184 25.91 3.02 1.72
CA LYS A 184 27.11 3.83 2.07
C LYS A 184 27.53 4.85 1.01
N GLN A 185 27.05 4.74 -0.22
CA GLN A 185 27.46 5.58 -1.33
C GLN A 185 26.30 6.50 -1.69
N GLU A 186 26.33 7.73 -1.15
CA GLU A 186 25.48 8.80 -1.64
C GLU A 186 26.08 9.29 -2.96
N ALA A 187 25.38 9.10 -4.07
CA ALA A 187 25.69 9.87 -5.26
C ALA A 187 25.48 11.36 -4.91
N GLU A 188 26.45 12.21 -5.23
CA GLU A 188 26.26 13.66 -5.07
C GLU A 188 25.10 14.10 -5.95
N VAL A 189 23.97 14.42 -5.33
CA VAL A 189 22.85 14.99 -6.06
C VAL A 189 22.93 16.51 -5.95
N SER A 190 23.20 17.16 -7.07
CA SER A 190 23.13 18.61 -7.20
C SER A 190 21.74 19.07 -6.79
N SER A 191 21.67 19.72 -5.64
CA SER A 191 20.43 20.14 -5.02
C SER A 191 20.33 21.64 -5.14
N VAL A 192 19.31 22.14 -5.84
CA VAL A 192 19.05 23.58 -5.94
C VAL A 192 18.35 24.02 -4.66
N PHE A 193 19.09 24.66 -3.76
CA PHE A 193 18.54 25.20 -2.53
C PHE A 193 17.85 26.54 -2.78
N LEU A 194 16.70 26.72 -2.16
CA LEU A 194 15.94 27.97 -2.22
C LEU A 194 16.57 29.02 -1.30
N ASP A 195 16.36 30.31 -1.58
CA ASP A 195 16.69 31.40 -0.65
C ASP A 195 15.57 31.62 0.40
N ASP A 196 15.78 32.55 1.33
CA ASP A 196 14.79 32.84 2.38
C ASP A 196 13.50 33.49 1.85
N ASP A 197 13.59 34.33 0.82
CA ASP A 197 12.43 35.03 0.25
C ASP A 197 11.49 34.03 -0.44
N MET A 198 12.04 33.21 -1.33
CA MET A 198 11.31 32.16 -2.01
C MET A 198 10.70 31.17 -1.01
N ARG A 199 11.45 30.75 0.02
CA ARG A 199 10.92 29.89 1.10
C ARG A 199 9.72 30.52 1.79
N ASN A 200 9.74 31.83 2.06
CA ASN A 200 8.63 32.50 2.73
C ASN A 200 7.42 32.64 1.81
N GLN A 201 7.63 32.95 0.53
CA GLN A 201 6.55 32.97 -0.48
C GLN A 201 5.88 31.60 -0.60
N ILE A 202 6.66 30.52 -0.65
CA ILE A 202 6.11 29.14 -0.68
C ILE A 202 5.30 28.84 0.58
N LYS A 203 5.78 29.22 1.77
CA LYS A 203 5.03 28.98 3.01
C LYS A 203 3.69 29.69 3.00
N GLU A 204 3.63 30.94 2.55
CA GLU A 204 2.38 31.68 2.44
C GLU A 204 1.45 31.07 1.38
N LEU A 205 2.01 30.59 0.27
CA LEU A 205 1.25 29.90 -0.76
C LEU A 205 0.62 28.61 -0.26
N ILE A 206 1.39 27.78 0.46
CA ILE A 206 0.90 26.52 1.05
C ILE A 206 -0.27 26.78 2.01
N LYS A 207 -0.18 27.84 2.83
CA LYS A 207 -1.28 28.25 3.73
C LYS A 207 -2.51 28.71 2.96
N LYS A 208 -2.32 29.60 1.98
CA LYS A 208 -3.41 30.16 1.15
C LYS A 208 -4.18 29.06 0.43
N GLU A 209 -3.45 28.15 -0.21
CA GLU A 209 -4.04 27.07 -0.98
C GLU A 209 -4.45 25.86 -0.12
N LYS A 210 -4.17 25.89 1.19
CA LYS A 210 -4.41 24.77 2.13
C LYS A 210 -3.83 23.45 1.62
N SER A 211 -2.69 23.52 0.93
CA SER A 211 -1.92 22.35 0.50
C SER A 211 -1.01 21.88 1.62
N VAL A 212 -0.43 20.69 1.49
CA VAL A 212 0.47 20.12 2.50
C VAL A 212 1.84 19.91 1.90
N LEU A 213 2.88 20.44 2.55
CA LEU A 213 4.26 20.16 2.15
C LEU A 213 4.58 18.66 2.33
N LEU A 214 5.17 18.05 1.31
CA LEU A 214 5.54 16.63 1.25
C LEU A 214 7.04 16.48 0.93
N GLY A 215 7.50 15.23 0.81
CA GLY A 215 8.77 14.87 0.22
C GLY A 215 9.97 15.26 1.07
N PHE A 216 11.11 15.45 0.42
CA PHE A 216 12.39 15.73 1.11
C PHE A 216 12.32 17.02 1.93
N ASN A 217 11.60 18.03 1.45
CA ASN A 217 11.42 19.29 2.16
C ASN A 217 10.64 19.11 3.47
N ALA A 218 9.55 18.35 3.44
CA ALA A 218 8.81 18.02 4.65
C ALA A 218 9.63 17.15 5.62
N SER A 219 10.40 16.17 5.13
CA SER A 219 11.25 15.33 5.99
C SER A 219 12.32 16.14 6.72
N MET A 220 12.93 17.13 6.06
CA MET A 220 13.91 18.03 6.68
C MET A 220 13.32 18.85 7.85
N ILE A 221 12.04 19.24 7.76
CA ILE A 221 11.32 19.98 8.81
C ILE A 221 11.00 19.10 10.02
N GLN A 222 10.83 17.78 9.82
CA GLN A 222 10.63 16.83 10.91
C GLN A 222 11.85 16.74 11.82
N SER A 223 13.05 16.96 11.26
CA SER A 223 14.30 17.08 12.00
C SER A 223 14.47 18.49 12.59
N SER A 224 15.05 18.58 13.79
CA SER A 224 15.37 19.89 14.39
C SER A 224 16.52 20.63 13.69
N LYS A 225 17.40 19.92 12.96
CA LYS A 225 18.69 20.43 12.47
C LYS A 225 18.65 21.06 11.06
N HIS A 226 17.70 20.70 10.19
CA HIS A 226 17.76 21.05 8.76
C HIS A 226 16.57 21.87 8.24
N GLN A 227 15.84 22.54 9.12
CA GLN A 227 14.55 23.18 8.82
C GLN A 227 14.58 24.28 7.73
N ARG A 228 15.75 24.87 7.45
CA ARG A 228 15.92 25.98 6.50
C ARG A 228 16.47 25.56 5.13
N LYS A 229 16.86 24.29 4.94
CA LYS A 229 17.54 23.83 3.72
C LYS A 229 16.56 23.34 2.64
N TRP A 230 15.55 24.15 2.31
CA TRP A 230 14.56 23.74 1.31
C TRP A 230 15.17 23.70 -0.09
N MET A 231 14.70 22.79 -0.90
CA MET A 231 15.29 22.45 -2.20
C MET A 231 14.24 22.11 -3.25
N LEU A 232 14.64 22.21 -4.51
CA LEU A 232 13.85 21.74 -5.65
C LEU A 232 14.15 20.26 -5.99
N PRO A 233 13.15 19.52 -6.50
CA PRO A 233 11.74 19.89 -6.56
C PRO A 233 11.07 19.95 -5.18
N LEU A 234 10.01 20.77 -5.08
CA LEU A 234 9.08 20.75 -3.97
C LEU A 234 7.99 19.71 -4.22
N ASP A 235 7.69 18.88 -3.23
CA ASP A 235 6.52 18.01 -3.28
C ASP A 235 5.41 18.61 -2.42
N VAL A 236 4.19 18.64 -2.94
CA VAL A 236 3.00 19.09 -2.20
C VAL A 236 1.81 18.16 -2.45
N LEU A 237 0.94 18.05 -1.45
CA LEU A 237 -0.34 17.36 -1.51
C LEU A 237 -1.48 18.37 -1.62
N ALA A 238 -2.41 18.12 -2.53
CA ALA A 238 -3.62 18.90 -2.74
C ALA A 238 -4.83 17.98 -2.88
N THR A 239 -6.02 18.48 -2.54
CA THR A 239 -7.27 17.74 -2.83
C THR A 239 -7.58 17.83 -4.33
N PRO A 240 -8.33 16.86 -4.90
CA PRO A 240 -8.70 16.88 -6.31
C PRO A 240 -9.30 18.21 -6.77
N GLU A 241 -10.15 18.81 -5.92
CA GLU A 241 -10.88 20.04 -6.23
C GLU A 241 -9.98 21.28 -6.25
N ARG A 242 -8.83 21.24 -5.56
CA ARG A 242 -7.90 22.37 -5.47
C ARG A 242 -6.63 22.18 -6.29
N ARG A 243 -6.45 21.03 -6.91
CA ARG A 243 -5.22 20.68 -7.63
C ARG A 243 -4.88 21.71 -8.71
N GLU A 244 -5.86 22.12 -9.52
CA GLU A 244 -5.66 23.13 -10.57
C GLU A 244 -5.24 24.49 -10.00
N GLU A 245 -5.92 24.96 -8.94
CA GLU A 245 -5.59 26.22 -8.26
C GLU A 245 -4.18 26.20 -7.67
N VAL A 246 -3.79 25.08 -7.04
CA VAL A 246 -2.46 24.87 -6.47
C VAL A 246 -1.40 24.89 -7.57
N VAL A 247 -1.62 24.15 -8.67
CA VAL A 247 -0.70 24.13 -9.82
C VAL A 247 -0.53 25.52 -10.40
N HIS A 248 -1.62 26.26 -10.62
CA HIS A 248 -1.57 27.62 -11.15
C HIS A 248 -0.81 28.57 -10.21
N SER A 249 -1.06 28.47 -8.91
CA SER A 249 -0.43 29.32 -7.89
C SER A 249 1.07 29.09 -7.79
N PHE A 250 1.51 27.82 -7.78
CA PHE A 250 2.93 27.49 -7.82
C PHE A 250 3.56 27.87 -9.15
N GLY A 251 2.88 27.63 -10.28
CA GLY A 251 3.34 28.05 -11.60
C GLY A 251 3.60 29.57 -11.66
N SER A 252 2.67 30.36 -11.11
CA SER A 252 2.76 31.83 -11.06
C SER A 252 3.88 32.33 -10.15
N LEU A 253 4.17 31.63 -9.05
CA LEU A 253 5.29 31.94 -8.17
C LEU A 253 6.64 31.86 -8.91
N PHE A 254 6.79 30.84 -9.76
CA PHE A 254 7.97 30.65 -10.60
C PHE A 254 7.87 31.41 -11.95
N ALA A 255 6.72 32.01 -12.28
CA ALA A 255 6.47 32.68 -13.56
C ALA A 255 7.18 34.04 -13.73
N ARG A 256 7.90 34.55 -12.71
CA ARG A 256 8.93 35.59 -12.92
C ARG A 256 9.97 35.14 -13.96
N HIS A 257 10.08 33.84 -14.19
CA HIS A 257 10.61 33.25 -15.41
C HIS A 257 9.41 32.98 -16.34
N GLU A 258 9.28 33.64 -17.49
CA GLU A 258 8.19 33.45 -18.49
C GLU A 258 8.16 32.04 -19.15
N ARG A 259 8.55 31.00 -18.39
CA ARG A 259 9.16 29.76 -18.87
C ARG A 259 8.68 28.53 -18.07
N VAL A 260 7.49 28.54 -17.49
CA VAL A 260 6.96 27.40 -16.72
C VAL A 260 5.93 26.60 -17.54
N ARG A 261 6.00 25.26 -17.47
CA ARG A 261 5.02 24.35 -18.06
C ARG A 261 4.58 23.30 -17.04
N SER A 262 3.37 22.77 -17.22
CA SER A 262 2.85 21.66 -16.41
C SER A 262 2.53 20.43 -17.26
N LYS A 263 2.63 19.23 -16.67
CA LYS A 263 2.18 17.95 -17.24
C LYS A 263 1.58 17.07 -16.17
N ASP A 264 0.48 16.43 -16.53
CA ASP A 264 -0.21 15.48 -15.68
C ASP A 264 0.29 14.05 -15.89
N PHE A 265 0.35 13.33 -14.79
CA PHE A 265 0.70 11.92 -14.72
C PHE A 265 -0.40 11.16 -13.97
N PRO A 266 -0.82 9.99 -14.50
CA PRO A 266 -1.84 9.17 -13.86
C PRO A 266 -1.30 8.52 -12.57
N ALA A 267 -2.20 7.89 -11.81
CA ALA A 267 -1.82 7.02 -10.70
C ALA A 267 -0.93 5.86 -11.20
N TYR A 268 -0.02 5.39 -10.35
CA TYR A 268 0.77 4.20 -10.60
C TYR A 268 0.25 3.04 -9.77
N GLY A 269 -0.70 2.30 -10.33
CA GLY A 269 -1.46 1.28 -9.59
C GLY A 269 -2.06 1.86 -8.31
N GLU A 270 -2.06 1.07 -7.24
CA GLU A 270 -2.45 1.53 -5.90
C GLU A 270 -1.31 2.20 -5.11
N LEU A 271 -0.12 2.31 -5.71
CA LEU A 271 1.11 2.66 -5.02
C LEU A 271 1.33 4.16 -4.90
N MET A 272 1.16 4.90 -6.01
CA MET A 272 1.36 6.35 -6.06
C MET A 272 0.14 7.04 -6.68
N PRO A 273 -0.33 8.16 -6.10
CA PRO A 273 -1.48 8.87 -6.63
C PRO A 273 -1.13 9.66 -7.92
N PRO A 274 -2.15 10.12 -8.67
CA PRO A 274 -1.94 11.05 -9.77
C PRO A 274 -1.21 12.31 -9.31
N HIS A 275 -0.44 12.92 -10.20
CA HIS A 275 0.25 14.16 -9.90
C HIS A 275 0.41 15.05 -11.13
N THR A 276 0.64 16.34 -10.88
CA THR A 276 1.06 17.31 -11.89
C THR A 276 2.48 17.77 -11.58
N ASP A 277 3.36 17.66 -12.57
CA ASP A 277 4.69 18.23 -12.50
C ASP A 277 4.71 19.62 -13.12
N ILE A 278 5.37 20.55 -12.43
CA ILE A 278 5.66 21.92 -12.87
C ILE A 278 7.15 22.01 -13.12
N TYR A 279 7.54 22.29 -14.35
CA TYR A 279 8.94 22.32 -14.78
C TYR A 279 9.30 23.61 -15.50
N ASP A 280 10.58 23.95 -15.38
CA ASP A 280 11.21 25.00 -16.17
C ASP A 280 11.38 24.52 -17.62
N SER A 281 10.84 25.28 -18.56
CA SER A 281 10.74 24.88 -19.96
C SER A 281 12.07 24.90 -20.72
N GLU A 282 13.08 25.61 -20.22
CA GLU A 282 14.41 25.72 -20.83
C GLU A 282 15.35 24.65 -20.27
N THR A 283 15.52 24.64 -18.95
CA THR A 283 16.41 23.69 -18.27
C THR A 283 15.81 22.29 -18.16
N LYS A 284 14.48 22.15 -18.36
CA LYS A 284 13.70 20.93 -18.11
C LYS A 284 13.73 20.47 -16.65
N SER A 285 14.15 21.33 -15.72
CA SER A 285 14.23 21.00 -14.30
C SER A 285 12.84 20.96 -13.67
N LEU A 286 12.57 19.90 -12.90
CA LEU A 286 11.35 19.81 -12.09
C LEU A 286 11.41 20.81 -10.93
N LEU A 287 10.41 21.68 -10.84
CA LEU A 287 10.30 22.71 -9.80
C LEU A 287 9.37 22.26 -8.68
N VAL A 288 8.17 21.80 -9.03
CA VAL A 288 7.14 21.40 -8.07
C VAL A 288 6.40 20.18 -8.59
N ARG A 289 6.14 19.22 -7.71
CA ARG A 289 5.25 18.10 -7.94
C ARG A 289 4.03 18.22 -7.03
N VAL A 290 2.85 18.28 -7.64
CA VAL A 290 1.57 18.41 -6.93
C VAL A 290 0.85 17.06 -6.99
N TYR A 291 0.88 16.31 -5.89
CA TYR A 291 0.15 15.05 -5.74
C TYR A 291 -1.31 15.29 -5.35
N GLU A 292 -2.19 14.51 -5.95
CA GLU A 292 -3.61 14.48 -5.60
C GLU A 292 -3.87 13.53 -4.42
N THR A 293 -4.69 13.94 -3.45
CA THR A 293 -5.08 13.05 -2.34
C THR A 293 -6.08 12.00 -2.81
N THR A 294 -5.81 10.72 -2.53
CA THR A 294 -6.76 9.60 -2.73
C THR A 294 -7.44 9.15 -1.43
N ALA A 295 -6.99 9.65 -0.29
CA ALA A 295 -7.50 9.36 1.05
C ALA A 295 -7.26 10.57 1.98
N CYS A 296 -7.70 10.49 3.24
CA CYS A 296 -7.38 11.52 4.23
C CYS A 296 -5.97 11.30 4.79
N HIS A 297 -4.95 11.94 4.22
CA HIS A 297 -3.55 11.79 4.64
C HIS A 297 -3.19 12.76 5.76
N SER A 298 -2.60 12.24 6.83
CA SER A 298 -2.26 13.02 8.03
C SER A 298 -1.14 14.01 7.81
N TYR A 299 -1.26 15.17 8.44
CA TYR A 299 -0.25 16.23 8.44
C TYR A 299 -0.21 16.93 9.80
N ASN A 300 0.90 17.58 10.10
CA ASN A 300 1.07 18.45 11.26
C ASN A 300 0.97 19.91 10.84
N GLU A 301 0.37 20.73 11.70
CA GLU A 301 0.43 22.18 11.58
C GLU A 301 1.59 22.72 12.43
N SER A 302 2.48 23.47 11.80
CA SER A 302 3.55 24.17 12.51
C SER A 302 3.01 25.38 13.27
N PRO A 303 3.72 25.90 14.30
CA PRO A 303 3.34 27.16 14.95
C PRO A 303 3.25 28.36 13.99
N SER A 304 3.93 28.29 12.85
CA SER A 304 3.85 29.30 11.78
C SER A 304 2.62 29.15 10.87
N GLY A 305 1.74 28.16 11.09
CA GLY A 305 0.57 27.86 10.26
C GLY A 305 0.88 27.02 9.01
N LEU A 306 2.14 26.63 8.77
CA LEU A 306 2.51 25.76 7.66
C LEU A 306 2.03 24.33 7.90
N TYR A 307 1.40 23.72 6.90
CA TYR A 307 0.99 22.31 6.91
C TYR A 307 2.10 21.41 6.34
N VAL A 308 2.53 20.41 7.12
CA VAL A 308 3.65 19.52 6.81
C VAL A 308 3.22 18.09 6.99
N ALA A 309 3.40 17.25 5.96
CA ALA A 309 3.05 15.83 6.02
C ALA A 309 3.64 15.15 7.26
N SER A 310 2.85 14.29 7.90
CA SER A 310 3.27 13.54 9.08
C SER A 310 4.36 12.52 8.73
N VAL A 311 5.07 12.00 9.73
CA VAL A 311 6.10 10.97 9.50
C VAL A 311 5.51 9.71 8.83
N PRO A 312 4.33 9.18 9.23
CA PRO A 312 3.68 8.09 8.51
C PRO A 312 3.35 8.42 7.05
N THR A 313 2.81 9.61 6.76
CA THR A 313 2.52 10.05 5.38
C THR A 313 3.81 10.13 4.57
N LEU A 314 4.88 10.69 5.13
CA LEU A 314 6.18 10.74 4.45
C LEU A 314 6.74 9.34 4.17
N LEU A 315 6.73 8.46 5.17
CA LEU A 315 7.23 7.09 5.03
C LEU A 315 6.44 6.29 4.00
N GLN A 316 5.11 6.45 3.97
CA GLN A 316 4.27 5.87 2.93
C GLN A 316 4.76 6.29 1.54
N PHE A 317 4.89 7.59 1.26
CA PHE A 317 5.29 8.09 -0.06
C PHE A 317 6.73 7.72 -0.43
N PHE A 318 7.69 7.85 0.50
CA PHE A 318 9.09 7.49 0.23
C PHE A 318 9.26 6.01 -0.09
N LEU A 319 8.60 5.13 0.68
CA LEU A 319 8.68 3.68 0.45
C LEU A 319 7.89 3.25 -0.77
N ALA A 320 6.78 3.91 -1.08
CA ALA A 320 6.03 3.68 -2.30
C ALA A 320 6.86 4.03 -3.55
N ALA A 321 7.60 5.14 -3.54
CA ALA A 321 8.45 5.56 -4.65
C ALA A 321 9.53 4.53 -5.04
N LEU A 322 9.96 3.65 -4.12
CA LEU A 322 10.94 2.58 -4.40
C LEU A 322 10.42 1.54 -5.39
N TYR A 323 9.10 1.33 -5.42
CA TYR A 323 8.46 0.35 -6.30
C TYR A 323 7.66 0.99 -7.44
N ALA A 324 7.74 2.33 -7.56
CA ALA A 324 7.09 3.12 -8.61
C ALA A 324 7.97 3.24 -9.87
N SER A 325 7.38 3.75 -10.97
CA SER A 325 8.18 4.09 -12.16
C SER A 325 9.23 5.16 -11.84
N ASN A 326 10.28 5.24 -12.67
CA ASN A 326 11.36 6.22 -12.49
C ASN A 326 10.84 7.68 -12.47
N GLU A 327 9.71 7.96 -13.13
CA GLU A 327 9.09 9.29 -13.17
C GLU A 327 8.76 9.81 -11.75
N PHE A 328 8.38 8.94 -10.82
CA PHE A 328 8.09 9.31 -9.43
C PHE A 328 9.34 9.56 -8.58
N ARG A 329 10.51 9.13 -9.05
CA ARG A 329 11.79 9.29 -8.34
C ARG A 329 12.66 10.42 -8.91
N ASP A 330 12.60 10.65 -10.22
CA ASP A 330 13.34 11.70 -10.92
C ASP A 330 13.10 13.08 -10.27
N PRO A 331 14.15 13.87 -9.95
CA PRO A 331 15.57 13.72 -10.32
C PRO A 331 16.43 12.95 -9.31
N PHE A 332 15.84 12.32 -8.30
CA PHE A 332 16.59 11.73 -7.19
C PHE A 332 16.83 10.22 -7.38
N PRO A 333 18.02 9.73 -6.99
CA PRO A 333 18.33 8.30 -7.02
C PRO A 333 17.57 7.56 -5.91
N GLU A 334 17.28 6.28 -6.13
CA GLU A 334 16.54 5.41 -5.20
C GLU A 334 17.13 5.42 -3.77
N GLN A 335 18.46 5.43 -3.68
CA GLN A 335 19.22 5.44 -2.42
C GLN A 335 18.79 6.62 -1.53
N ARG A 336 18.50 7.78 -2.12
CA ARG A 336 18.12 8.99 -1.37
C ARG A 336 16.75 8.83 -0.71
N PHE A 337 15.79 8.18 -1.39
CA PHE A 337 14.50 7.81 -0.82
C PHE A 337 14.68 6.84 0.34
N LEU A 338 15.53 5.82 0.15
CA LEU A 338 15.83 4.80 1.15
C LEU A 338 16.46 5.40 2.43
N CYS A 339 17.47 6.25 2.27
CA CYS A 339 18.16 6.92 3.39
C CYS A 339 17.23 7.90 4.13
N THR A 340 16.37 8.61 3.39
CA THR A 340 15.38 9.51 4.02
C THR A 340 14.33 8.72 4.79
N ALA A 341 13.86 7.59 4.23
CA ALA A 341 12.93 6.70 4.92
C ALA A 341 13.56 6.09 6.18
N GLU A 342 14.82 5.66 6.13
CA GLU A 342 15.55 5.13 7.28
C GLU A 342 15.62 6.18 8.41
N HIS A 343 15.98 7.42 8.06
CA HIS A 343 15.99 8.52 9.02
C HIS A 343 14.62 8.75 9.67
N LEU A 344 13.55 8.72 8.88
CA LEU A 344 12.17 8.88 9.36
C LEU A 344 11.71 7.71 10.24
N VAL A 345 12.10 6.47 9.93
CA VAL A 345 11.85 5.31 10.81
C VAL A 345 12.58 5.48 12.14
N ASN A 346 13.84 5.92 12.12
CA ASN A 346 14.61 6.19 13.32
C ASN A 346 14.01 7.32 14.17
N LEU A 347 13.49 8.37 13.52
CA LEU A 347 12.70 9.40 14.19
C LEU A 347 11.44 8.80 14.82
N ALA A 348 10.69 7.97 14.08
CA ALA A 348 9.45 7.34 14.56
C ALA A 348 9.65 6.45 15.80
N ASN A 349 10.79 5.75 15.86
CA ASN A 349 11.14 4.84 16.96
C ASN A 349 11.82 5.55 18.16
N GLU A 350 11.79 6.88 18.23
CA GLU A 350 12.33 7.69 19.34
C GLU A 350 13.85 7.60 19.56
N ASN A 351 14.59 7.02 18.60
CA ASN A 351 16.06 7.04 18.63
C ASN A 351 16.62 8.46 18.47
N VAL A 352 15.81 9.42 18.00
CA VAL A 352 16.20 10.82 17.74
C VAL A 352 15.08 11.79 18.16
N LYS A 353 15.43 12.98 18.68
CA LYS A 353 14.48 14.03 19.06
C LYS A 353 13.71 14.59 17.86
N ARG A 354 12.39 14.31 17.82
CA ARG A 354 11.43 14.81 16.82
C ARG A 354 10.91 16.21 17.13
N ARG A 355 10.51 16.94 16.09
CA ARG A 355 9.81 18.23 16.23
C ARG A 355 8.38 18.08 16.76
N TYR A 356 7.60 17.16 16.19
CA TYR A 356 6.23 16.86 16.62
C TYR A 356 6.23 15.60 17.48
N LYS A 357 5.56 15.64 18.63
CA LYS A 357 5.48 14.52 19.58
C LYS A 357 4.57 13.39 19.07
N ILE A 358 3.47 13.75 18.42
CA ILE A 358 2.50 12.79 17.90
C ILE A 358 3.00 12.27 16.55
N LEU A 359 3.20 10.95 16.45
CA LEU A 359 3.60 10.31 15.19
C LEU A 359 2.50 10.43 14.13
N THR A 360 1.27 10.11 14.53
CA THR A 360 0.09 10.12 13.67
C THR A 360 -0.93 11.16 14.15
N PRO A 361 -0.92 12.39 13.60
CA PRO A 361 -1.89 13.41 14.00
C PRO A 361 -3.28 13.11 13.43
N LEU A 362 -4.33 13.62 14.12
CA LEU A 362 -5.73 13.48 13.68
C LEU A 362 -6.07 14.40 12.49
N THR A 363 -5.31 15.48 12.32
CA THR A 363 -5.43 16.41 11.20
C THR A 363 -5.00 15.74 9.90
N CYS A 364 -5.85 15.81 8.87
CA CYS A 364 -5.57 15.22 7.56
C CYS A 364 -6.17 16.03 6.40
N ILE A 365 -5.59 15.86 5.19
CA ILE A 365 -6.03 16.45 3.92
C ILE A 365 -6.62 15.37 3.02
N GLY A 366 -7.71 15.67 2.32
CA GLY A 366 -8.43 14.73 1.44
C GLY A 366 -9.68 14.10 2.08
N LYS A 367 -10.44 13.36 1.29
CA LYS A 367 -11.60 12.58 1.75
C LYS A 367 -11.19 11.13 1.94
N GLN A 368 -11.48 10.54 3.09
CA GLN A 368 -11.33 9.09 3.29
C GLN A 368 -12.61 8.39 2.80
N PRO A 369 -12.53 7.46 1.83
CA PRO A 369 -13.68 6.63 1.46
C PRO A 369 -14.15 5.79 2.66
N SER A 370 -15.44 5.86 2.96
CA SER A 370 -16.09 4.99 3.94
C SER A 370 -16.43 3.62 3.32
N LEU A 371 -16.79 2.64 4.16
CA LEU A 371 -17.35 1.36 3.69
C LEU A 371 -18.62 1.55 2.84
N VAL A 372 -19.38 2.62 3.09
CA VAL A 372 -20.56 2.94 2.30
C VAL A 372 -20.14 3.48 0.93
N ASP A 373 -19.20 4.43 0.88
CA ASP A 373 -18.67 4.95 -0.39
C ASP A 373 -18.11 3.81 -1.26
N MET A 374 -17.32 2.90 -0.68
CA MET A 374 -16.78 1.73 -1.39
C MET A 374 -17.86 0.79 -1.92
N ARG A 375 -18.96 0.58 -1.18
CA ARG A 375 -20.10 -0.24 -1.64
C ARG A 375 -20.87 0.42 -2.77
N VAL A 376 -21.05 1.74 -2.69
CA VAL A 376 -21.69 2.52 -3.77
C VAL A 376 -20.86 2.40 -5.04
N GLU A 377 -19.55 2.66 -4.95
CA GLU A 377 -18.61 2.55 -6.08
C GLU A 377 -18.65 1.14 -6.70
N HIS A 378 -18.60 0.10 -5.86
CA HIS A 378 -18.71 -1.29 -6.29
C HIS A 378 -20.04 -1.57 -7.02
N SER A 379 -21.17 -1.03 -6.53
CA SER A 379 -22.49 -1.20 -7.16
C SER A 379 -22.53 -0.52 -8.52
N GLU A 380 -22.08 0.73 -8.61
CA GLU A 380 -22.06 1.49 -9.86
C GLU A 380 -21.19 0.83 -10.93
N MET A 381 -20.00 0.32 -10.56
CA MET A 381 -19.16 -0.42 -11.50
C MET A 381 -19.79 -1.74 -11.93
N TYR A 382 -20.45 -2.45 -11.01
CA TYR A 382 -21.15 -3.68 -11.36
C TYR A 382 -22.28 -3.41 -12.36
N GLU A 383 -23.10 -2.38 -12.13
CA GLU A 383 -24.18 -1.98 -13.06
C GLU A 383 -23.63 -1.66 -14.45
N LYS A 384 -22.55 -0.86 -14.53
CA LYS A 384 -21.90 -0.49 -15.79
C LYS A 384 -21.33 -1.69 -16.57
N LEU A 385 -20.78 -2.69 -15.87
CA LEU A 385 -20.05 -3.79 -16.50
C LEU A 385 -20.87 -5.08 -16.64
N SER A 386 -21.99 -5.20 -15.93
CA SER A 386 -22.80 -6.44 -15.88
C SER A 386 -23.46 -6.83 -17.21
N GLY A 387 -23.50 -5.91 -18.19
CA GLY A 387 -24.01 -6.17 -19.54
C GLY A 387 -23.23 -7.25 -20.30
N ASP A 388 -21.91 -7.36 -20.06
CA ASP A 388 -21.09 -8.47 -20.56
C ASP A 388 -20.23 -9.05 -19.44
N LYS A 389 -20.75 -10.11 -18.82
CA LYS A 389 -20.06 -10.84 -17.74
C LYS A 389 -18.83 -11.63 -18.19
N ASN A 390 -18.59 -11.72 -19.51
CA ASN A 390 -17.40 -12.35 -20.07
C ASN A 390 -16.35 -11.33 -20.53
N SER A 391 -16.65 -10.03 -20.43
CA SER A 391 -15.70 -8.95 -20.69
C SER A 391 -14.50 -9.03 -19.74
N ARG A 392 -13.38 -8.46 -20.18
CA ARG A 392 -12.15 -8.44 -19.39
C ARG A 392 -12.36 -7.66 -18.10
N GLU A 393 -12.94 -6.47 -18.21
CA GLU A 393 -13.16 -5.52 -17.12
C GLU A 393 -14.10 -6.12 -16.06
N PHE A 394 -15.17 -6.80 -16.48
CA PHE A 394 -16.07 -7.48 -15.55
C PHE A 394 -15.35 -8.62 -14.81
N LEU A 395 -14.59 -9.45 -15.51
CA LEU A 395 -13.85 -10.55 -14.89
C LEU A 395 -12.75 -10.02 -13.97
N GLU A 396 -12.10 -8.91 -14.31
CA GLU A 396 -11.06 -8.30 -13.49
C GLU A 396 -11.55 -7.86 -12.11
N LEU A 397 -12.82 -7.46 -12.00
CA LEU A 397 -13.42 -6.89 -10.78
C LEU A 397 -14.43 -7.81 -10.07
N PHE A 398 -15.23 -8.57 -10.83
CA PHE A 398 -16.43 -9.26 -10.34
C PHE A 398 -16.48 -10.74 -10.68
N PHE A 399 -15.35 -11.35 -11.05
CA PHE A 399 -15.27 -12.79 -11.29
C PHE A 399 -15.75 -13.60 -10.06
N THR A 400 -16.62 -14.56 -10.34
CA THR A 400 -17.14 -15.53 -9.37
C THR A 400 -17.03 -16.92 -9.95
N TYR A 401 -16.83 -17.92 -9.08
CA TYR A 401 -16.66 -19.30 -9.53
C TYR A 401 -17.04 -20.31 -8.45
N ASN A 402 -17.86 -21.28 -8.80
CA ASN A 402 -18.21 -22.41 -7.94
C ASN A 402 -17.88 -23.71 -8.67
N PRO A 403 -16.70 -24.32 -8.45
CA PRO A 403 -16.34 -25.56 -9.13
C PRO A 403 -17.18 -26.75 -8.69
N THR A 404 -17.74 -26.79 -7.47
CA THR A 404 -18.48 -27.99 -6.99
C THR A 404 -19.82 -28.17 -7.69
N GLU A 405 -20.37 -27.11 -8.27
CA GLU A 405 -21.56 -27.13 -9.14
C GLU A 405 -21.25 -27.46 -10.63
N LEU A 406 -19.97 -27.64 -10.98
CA LEU A 406 -19.53 -27.80 -12.36
C LEU A 406 -18.85 -29.16 -12.60
N THR A 407 -19.16 -29.76 -13.75
CA THR A 407 -18.45 -30.93 -14.28
C THR A 407 -17.01 -30.58 -14.68
N LYS A 408 -16.12 -31.58 -14.73
CA LYS A 408 -14.72 -31.41 -15.16
C LYS A 408 -14.59 -30.68 -16.50
N THR A 409 -15.45 -30.97 -17.47
CA THR A 409 -15.46 -30.33 -18.79
C THR A 409 -15.86 -28.85 -18.69
N GLN A 410 -16.86 -28.51 -17.88
CA GLN A 410 -17.26 -27.12 -17.64
C GLN A 410 -16.15 -26.32 -16.93
N ARG A 411 -15.51 -26.89 -15.90
CA ARG A 411 -14.35 -26.27 -15.23
C ARG A 411 -13.22 -25.96 -16.22
N GLN A 412 -12.91 -26.89 -17.12
CA GLN A 412 -11.92 -26.68 -18.18
C GLN A 412 -12.32 -25.56 -19.15
N LYS A 413 -13.60 -25.47 -19.52
CA LYS A 413 -14.11 -24.40 -20.38
C LYS A 413 -13.95 -23.03 -19.73
N VAL A 414 -14.32 -22.89 -18.45
CA VAL A 414 -14.14 -21.65 -17.68
C VAL A 414 -12.67 -21.24 -17.66
N ARG A 415 -11.76 -22.16 -17.33
CA ARG A 415 -10.32 -21.87 -17.30
C ARG A 415 -9.75 -21.47 -18.65
N ARG A 416 -10.18 -22.11 -19.74
CA ARG A 416 -9.76 -21.74 -21.10
C ARG A 416 -10.28 -20.36 -21.46
N SER A 417 -11.52 -20.02 -21.07
CA SER A 417 -12.10 -18.70 -21.27
C SER A 417 -11.34 -17.63 -20.50
N LEU A 418 -11.13 -17.82 -19.19
CA LEU A 418 -10.35 -16.89 -18.36
C LEU A 418 -8.97 -16.65 -18.93
N LYS A 419 -8.25 -17.73 -19.28
CA LYS A 419 -6.93 -17.61 -19.89
C LYS A 419 -6.93 -16.91 -21.24
N LYS A 420 -8.02 -17.00 -22.01
CA LYS A 420 -8.14 -16.33 -23.31
C LYS A 420 -8.44 -14.85 -23.12
N THR A 421 -9.39 -14.51 -22.25
CA THR A 421 -9.85 -13.13 -22.03
C THR A 421 -8.82 -12.29 -21.26
N LEU A 422 -8.17 -12.88 -20.25
CA LEU A 422 -7.20 -12.18 -19.40
C LEU A 422 -5.76 -12.26 -19.96
N LYS A 423 -5.58 -12.82 -21.16
CA LYS A 423 -4.29 -12.79 -21.85
C LYS A 423 -4.02 -11.36 -22.34
N ASN A 424 -3.25 -10.62 -21.56
CA ASN A 424 -2.43 -9.51 -22.06
C ASN A 424 -0.98 -9.94 -22.02
#